data_AF-A0A2A6DWV0-F1
#
_entry.id   AF-A0A2A6DWV0-F1
#
_cell.length_a   1.000
_cell.length_b   1.000
_cell.length_c   1.000
_cell.angle_alpha   90.00
_cell.angle_beta   90.00
_cell.angle_gamma   90.00
#
_symmetry.space_group_name_H-M   'P 1'
#
loop_
_entity.id
_entity.type
_entity.pdbx_description
1 polymer ?
#
loop_
_entity_poly.entity_id
_entity_poly.type
_entity_poly.pdbx_seq_one_letter_code
_entity_poly.pdbx_strand_id
1 'polypeptide(L)'
;MLSRCLVWTMAATLAADLVFPPKSPPPAAVFAGLAASAAESFSPPVEATNPRTARAEWFDVAAGRVLRTYPVTDELRRETERLLLAVDGVHPRARIEPDGGHILHVELSPPLRLSTRWVSGDVADVYIMFDAAKPDESVKLLLTRGSSVQWLTSSRSAAGLLAVLRTLDPLSAPPAAEE
;
A
#
# COMPACT_ATOMS: atom_id res chain seq x y z
N MET A 1 -34.37 34.55 13.57
CA MET A 1 -34.12 33.71 14.76
C MET A 1 -32.75 33.05 14.55
N LEU A 2 -31.63 33.75 14.77
CA LEU A 2 -30.93 33.98 16.06
C LEU A 2 -30.64 32.69 16.84
N SER A 3 -29.37 32.27 16.82
CA SER A 3 -28.59 31.58 17.86
C SER A 3 -27.88 30.33 17.34
N ARG A 4 -26.64 30.00 17.71
CA ARG A 4 -25.60 30.65 18.52
C ARG A 4 -24.33 29.80 18.33
N CYS A 5 -23.18 30.48 18.28
CA CYS A 5 -21.90 30.15 18.93
C CYS A 5 -21.51 28.67 19.14
N LEU A 6 -20.34 28.28 18.63
CA LEU A 6 -19.24 27.87 19.52
C LEU A 6 -17.89 28.01 18.80
N VAL A 7 -17.18 29.08 19.15
CA VAL A 7 -15.74 29.24 18.92
C VAL A 7 -15.06 28.47 20.04
N TRP A 8 -14.22 27.48 19.71
CA TRP A 8 -13.32 26.86 20.67
C TRP A 8 -11.89 27.26 20.33
N THR A 9 -11.42 28.26 21.07
CA THR A 9 -10.01 28.62 21.20
C THR A 9 -9.46 27.78 22.35
N MET A 10 -8.48 26.90 22.09
CA MET A 10 -7.56 26.46 23.13
C MET A 10 -6.13 26.61 22.63
N ALA A 11 -5.48 27.61 23.21
CA ALA A 11 -4.03 27.75 23.28
C ALA A 11 -3.47 26.69 24.23
N ALA A 12 -2.36 26.07 23.84
CA ALA A 12 -1.44 25.45 24.78
C ALA A 12 -0.01 25.84 24.37
N THR A 13 0.63 26.55 25.28
CA THR A 13 1.98 27.11 25.22
C THR A 13 2.92 26.20 26.02
N LEU A 14 4.24 26.33 25.77
CA LEU A 14 5.40 25.88 26.59
C LEU A 14 5.74 24.37 26.50
N ALA A 15 7.01 23.93 26.45
CA ALA A 15 8.30 24.57 26.71
C ALA A 15 9.47 23.75 26.11
N ALA A 16 10.61 24.44 25.99
CA ALA A 16 11.98 24.03 26.34
C ALA A 16 12.57 22.73 25.74
N ASP A 17 13.60 22.87 24.88
CA ASP A 17 15.03 22.95 25.27
C ASP A 17 15.54 21.62 25.82
N LEU A 18 16.32 20.87 25.02
CA LEU A 18 17.55 20.22 25.47
C LEU A 18 18.45 19.89 24.27
N VAL A 19 19.42 20.77 24.09
CA VAL A 19 20.73 20.57 23.46
C VAL A 19 21.40 19.27 23.93
N PHE A 20 21.86 18.43 23.00
CA PHE A 20 23.04 17.57 23.17
C PHE A 20 23.64 17.16 21.81
N PRO A 21 24.74 17.79 21.36
CA PRO A 21 25.71 17.18 20.45
C PRO A 21 26.87 16.56 21.26
N PRO A 22 27.98 16.12 20.64
CA PRO A 22 28.15 15.12 19.59
C PRO A 22 29.12 14.01 20.08
N LYS A 23 29.22 12.86 19.41
CA LYS A 23 30.43 12.03 19.54
C LYS A 23 30.73 11.17 18.32
N SER A 24 31.43 11.76 17.36
CA SER A 24 32.27 11.01 16.41
C SER A 24 33.56 10.60 17.12
N PRO A 25 34.03 9.37 16.88
CA PRO A 25 35.47 9.11 16.72
C PRO A 25 35.80 8.32 15.43
N PRO A 26 37.09 8.24 15.04
CA PRO A 26 37.54 8.49 13.68
C PRO A 26 38.14 7.22 12.98
N PRO A 27 39.15 7.29 12.07
CA PRO A 27 39.11 6.61 10.77
C PRO A 27 40.03 5.38 10.67
N ALA A 28 39.87 4.67 9.55
CA ALA A 28 40.91 3.89 8.85
C ALA A 28 41.58 2.73 9.61
N ALA A 29 41.18 1.51 9.23
CA ALA A 29 42.12 0.40 9.13
C ALA A 29 42.17 -0.03 7.65
N VAL A 30 43.23 0.42 6.98
CA VAL A 30 43.70 -0.10 5.71
C VAL A 30 44.24 -1.50 5.99
N PHE A 31 43.61 -2.54 5.45
CA PHE A 31 44.22 -3.85 5.32
C PHE A 31 44.43 -4.15 3.84
N ALA A 32 45.66 -3.94 3.39
CA ALA A 32 46.21 -4.54 2.19
C ALA A 32 46.55 -6.00 2.51
N GLY A 33 45.77 -6.93 1.98
CA GLY A 33 46.01 -8.36 2.05
C GLY A 33 45.95 -8.96 0.66
N LEU A 34 47.13 -9.20 0.08
CA LEU A 34 47.37 -9.83 -1.21
C LEU A 34 47.25 -11.36 -1.09
N ALA A 35 46.81 -11.98 -2.18
CA ALA A 35 47.00 -13.38 -2.58
C ALA A 35 46.08 -14.46 -1.95
N ALA A 36 45.26 -15.08 -2.79
CA ALA A 36 45.59 -16.36 -3.42
C ALA A 36 44.42 -16.80 -4.32
N SER A 37 44.71 -17.08 -5.59
CA SER A 37 43.81 -17.79 -6.50
C SER A 37 43.52 -19.19 -5.97
N ALA A 38 42.36 -19.38 -5.36
CA ALA A 38 41.65 -20.64 -5.41
C ALA A 38 40.58 -20.49 -6.49
N ALA A 39 40.74 -21.19 -7.61
CA ALA A 39 39.66 -21.43 -8.55
C ALA A 39 38.67 -22.40 -7.89
N GLU A 40 37.95 -21.91 -6.88
CA GLU A 40 36.69 -22.51 -6.50
C GLU A 40 35.77 -22.31 -7.70
N SER A 41 35.20 -23.41 -8.17
CA SER A 41 34.05 -23.37 -9.05
C SER A 41 32.96 -22.57 -8.34
N PHE A 42 32.95 -21.26 -8.60
CA PHE A 42 31.86 -20.36 -8.29
C PHE A 42 30.67 -20.88 -9.10
N SER A 43 29.98 -21.86 -8.52
CA SER A 43 28.54 -21.90 -8.72
C SER A 43 28.08 -20.50 -8.31
N PRO A 44 27.48 -19.71 -9.21
CA PRO A 44 26.91 -18.45 -8.77
C PRO A 44 26.04 -18.79 -7.56
N PRO A 45 26.05 -17.99 -6.48
CA PRO A 45 24.98 -18.09 -5.52
C PRO A 45 23.74 -17.94 -6.38
N VAL A 46 22.99 -19.04 -6.55
CA VAL A 46 21.59 -18.95 -6.92
C VAL A 46 21.00 -18.34 -5.68
N GLU A 47 21.17 -17.02 -5.60
CA GLU A 47 20.51 -16.16 -4.67
C GLU A 47 19.06 -16.53 -4.94
N ALA A 48 18.52 -17.35 -4.03
CA ALA A 48 17.12 -17.70 -4.00
C ALA A 48 16.34 -16.45 -3.59
N THR A 49 16.56 -15.34 -4.30
CA THR A 49 15.50 -14.51 -4.82
C THR A 49 14.65 -15.46 -5.67
N ASN A 50 13.89 -16.32 -5.01
CA ASN A 50 12.58 -16.65 -5.50
C ASN A 50 11.88 -15.29 -5.42
N PRO A 51 11.79 -14.50 -6.52
CA PRO A 51 10.94 -13.33 -6.47
C PRO A 51 9.60 -13.95 -6.14
N ARG A 52 9.14 -13.83 -4.90
CA ARG A 52 7.76 -14.14 -4.59
C ARG A 52 7.00 -13.22 -5.51
N THR A 53 6.54 -13.76 -6.63
CA THR A 53 5.95 -13.00 -7.71
C THR A 53 4.80 -12.28 -7.06
N ALA A 54 4.97 -10.97 -6.87
CA ALA A 54 3.98 -10.13 -6.23
C ALA A 54 2.64 -10.42 -6.91
N ARG A 55 1.65 -10.80 -6.11
CA ARG A 55 0.34 -11.24 -6.61
C ARG A 55 -0.73 -10.33 -6.06
N ALA A 56 -1.77 -10.15 -6.87
CA ALA A 56 -2.97 -9.47 -6.49
C ALA A 56 -4.15 -10.44 -6.54
N GLU A 57 -4.94 -10.50 -5.48
CA GLU A 57 -6.09 -11.39 -5.37
C GLU A 57 -7.37 -10.55 -5.38
N TRP A 58 -8.26 -10.85 -6.30
CA TRP A 58 -9.58 -10.24 -6.40
C TRP A 58 -10.59 -11.11 -5.68
N PHE A 59 -11.16 -10.60 -4.61
CA PHE A 59 -12.10 -11.27 -3.73
C PHE A 59 -13.49 -10.66 -3.86
N ASP A 60 -14.49 -11.53 -3.95
CA ASP A 60 -15.91 -11.14 -3.89
C ASP A 60 -16.42 -11.36 -2.47
N VAL A 61 -16.91 -10.28 -1.86
CA VAL A 61 -17.35 -10.29 -0.46
C VAL A 61 -18.64 -11.10 -0.29
N ALA A 62 -19.56 -11.02 -1.24
CA ALA A 62 -20.83 -11.73 -1.18
C ALA A 62 -20.65 -13.23 -1.40
N ALA A 63 -19.74 -13.62 -2.30
CA ALA A 63 -19.42 -15.03 -2.57
C ALA A 63 -18.43 -15.62 -1.55
N GLY A 64 -17.73 -14.78 -0.77
CA GLY A 64 -16.77 -15.21 0.24
C GLY A 64 -15.56 -15.96 -0.34
N ARG A 65 -15.18 -15.67 -1.60
CA ARG A 65 -14.09 -16.38 -2.29
C ARG A 65 -13.27 -15.48 -3.21
N VAL A 66 -12.01 -15.87 -3.42
CA VAL A 66 -11.16 -15.29 -4.45
C VAL A 66 -11.74 -15.66 -5.82
N LEU A 67 -12.10 -14.65 -6.61
CA LEU A 67 -12.54 -14.85 -7.98
C LEU A 67 -11.35 -15.07 -8.91
N ARG A 68 -10.30 -14.26 -8.75
CA ARG A 68 -9.14 -14.25 -9.66
C ARG A 68 -7.86 -13.83 -8.95
N THR A 69 -6.74 -14.25 -9.52
CA THR A 69 -5.40 -13.86 -9.09
C THR A 69 -4.64 -13.28 -10.29
N TYR A 70 -4.01 -12.14 -10.09
CA TYR A 70 -3.28 -11.39 -11.10
C TYR A 70 -1.80 -11.27 -10.71
N PRO A 71 -0.87 -11.27 -11.67
CA PRO A 71 0.48 -10.81 -11.40
C PRO A 71 0.48 -9.30 -11.13
N VAL A 72 1.24 -8.85 -10.14
CA VAL A 72 1.40 -7.42 -9.87
C VAL A 72 2.34 -6.82 -10.91
N THR A 73 1.76 -6.10 -11.86
CA THR A 73 2.52 -5.33 -12.86
C THR A 73 2.92 -3.96 -12.32
N ASP A 74 3.87 -3.30 -12.98
CA ASP A 74 4.29 -1.93 -12.62
C ASP A 74 3.14 -0.93 -12.73
N GLU A 75 2.18 -1.16 -13.62
CA GLU A 75 0.98 -0.34 -13.76
C GLU A 75 0.05 -0.51 -12.56
N LEU A 76 -0.22 -1.74 -12.15
CA LEU A 76 -1.04 -2.04 -10.98
C LEU A 76 -0.41 -1.48 -9.71
N ARG A 77 0.92 -1.64 -9.58
CA ARG A 77 1.71 -1.07 -8.49
C ARG A 77 1.61 0.46 -8.45
N ARG A 78 1.77 1.14 -9.59
CA ARG A 78 1.66 2.61 -9.69
C ARG A 78 0.26 3.14 -9.41
N GLU A 79 -0.80 2.44 -9.82
CA GLU A 79 -2.17 2.84 -9.45
C GLU A 79 -2.43 2.64 -7.95
N THR A 80 -1.94 1.53 -7.38
CA THR A 80 -2.01 1.27 -5.93
C THR A 80 -1.31 2.36 -5.14
N GLU A 81 -0.07 2.71 -5.52
CA GLU A 81 0.68 3.81 -4.91
C GLU A 81 -0.08 5.14 -4.99
N ARG A 82 -0.63 5.48 -6.16
CA ARG A 82 -1.41 6.72 -6.32
C ARG A 82 -2.67 6.74 -5.44
N LEU A 83 -3.34 5.61 -5.25
CA LEU A 83 -4.46 5.51 -4.31
C LEU A 83 -4.04 5.77 -2.87
N LEU A 84 -2.89 5.22 -2.45
CA LEU A 84 -2.33 5.38 -1.10
C LEU A 84 -1.86 6.82 -0.83
N LEU A 85 -1.30 7.48 -1.84
CA LEU A 85 -0.91 8.89 -1.75
C LEU A 85 -2.13 9.83 -1.68
N ALA A 86 -3.27 9.41 -2.23
CA ALA A 86 -4.52 10.16 -2.21
C ALA A 86 -5.37 9.93 -0.95
N VAL A 87 -4.84 9.21 0.05
CA VAL A 87 -5.53 9.01 1.33
C VAL A 87 -5.80 10.36 1.99
N ASP A 88 -7.06 10.60 2.33
CA ASP A 88 -7.53 11.87 2.88
C ASP A 88 -7.96 11.78 4.34
N GLY A 89 -8.10 10.57 4.90
CA GLY A 89 -8.50 10.37 6.28
C GLY A 89 -8.27 8.95 6.80
N VAL A 90 -8.43 8.80 8.13
CA VAL A 90 -8.49 7.52 8.83
C VAL A 90 -9.95 7.13 8.97
N HIS A 91 -10.32 5.92 8.55
CA HIS A 91 -11.70 5.45 8.70
C HIS A 91 -11.94 4.98 10.14
N PRO A 92 -12.99 5.46 10.83
CA PRO A 92 -13.33 4.95 12.15
C PRO A 92 -13.73 3.47 12.06
N ARG A 93 -13.19 2.64 12.95
CA ARG A 93 -13.32 1.15 12.96
C ARG A 93 -14.75 0.61 13.08
N ALA A 94 -15.77 1.45 13.26
CA ALA A 94 -17.09 1.06 13.75
C ALA A 94 -18.00 0.32 12.74
N ARG A 95 -17.71 0.37 11.43
CA ARG A 95 -18.52 -0.31 10.39
C ARG A 95 -17.68 -0.50 9.12
N ILE A 96 -16.99 -1.63 9.05
CA ILE A 96 -15.96 -1.81 8.02
C ILE A 96 -16.17 -3.06 7.16
N GLU A 97 -16.87 -4.08 7.65
CA GLU A 97 -17.34 -5.14 6.76
C GLU A 97 -18.35 -4.54 5.78
N PRO A 98 -18.02 -4.49 4.48
CA PRO A 98 -18.97 -4.04 3.51
C PRO A 98 -19.98 -5.16 3.32
N ASP A 99 -21.28 -4.84 3.29
CA ASP A 99 -22.32 -5.84 3.08
C ASP A 99 -22.21 -6.52 1.69
N GLY A 100 -21.39 -5.97 0.80
CA GLY A 100 -21.05 -6.51 -0.51
C GLY A 100 -19.92 -5.73 -1.18
N GLY A 101 -19.64 -6.03 -2.45
CA GLY A 101 -18.57 -5.40 -3.22
C GLY A 101 -17.35 -6.30 -3.38
N HIS A 102 -16.21 -5.69 -3.69
CA HIS A 102 -14.98 -6.41 -4.00
C HIS A 102 -13.82 -5.91 -3.15
N ILE A 103 -12.89 -6.83 -2.88
CA ILE A 103 -11.63 -6.54 -2.22
C ILE A 103 -10.51 -6.95 -3.16
N LEU A 104 -9.62 -6.02 -3.48
CA LEU A 104 -8.36 -6.33 -4.12
C LEU A 104 -7.26 -6.35 -3.06
N HIS A 105 -6.71 -7.54 -2.76
CA HIS A 105 -5.49 -7.67 -2.00
C HIS A 105 -4.31 -7.54 -2.96
N VAL A 106 -3.37 -6.64 -2.67
CA VAL A 106 -2.17 -6.43 -3.47
C VAL A 106 -0.95 -6.66 -2.58
N GLU A 107 -0.18 -7.71 -2.88
CA GLU A 107 1.12 -7.97 -2.26
C GLU A 107 2.18 -7.12 -2.99
N LEU A 108 2.73 -6.11 -2.32
CA LEU A 108 3.76 -5.21 -2.84
C LEU A 108 5.15 -5.78 -2.52
N SER A 109 5.80 -6.39 -3.50
CA SER A 109 7.20 -6.82 -3.44
C SER A 109 8.00 -6.17 -4.58
N PRO A 110 8.92 -5.23 -4.31
CA PRO A 110 9.36 -4.79 -2.98
C PRO A 110 8.33 -3.89 -2.26
N PRO A 111 8.34 -3.85 -0.91
CA PRO A 111 7.47 -3.01 -0.12
C PRO A 111 7.53 -1.54 -0.55
N LEU A 112 6.39 -0.86 -0.48
CA LEU A 112 6.29 0.55 -0.84
C LEU A 112 6.58 1.43 0.39
N ARG A 113 7.57 2.30 0.28
CA ARG A 113 7.89 3.29 1.31
C ARG A 113 6.95 4.49 1.16
N LEU A 114 6.05 4.68 2.12
CA LEU A 114 5.13 5.81 2.16
C LEU A 114 5.53 6.80 3.25
N SER A 115 5.33 8.08 2.96
CA SER A 115 5.52 9.19 3.90
C SER A 115 4.44 10.24 3.68
N THR A 116 3.23 9.97 4.16
CA THR A 116 2.09 10.89 4.13
C THR A 116 1.70 11.29 5.55
N ARG A 117 0.79 12.27 5.68
CA ARG A 117 0.25 12.68 6.99
C ARG A 117 -0.52 11.57 7.72
N TRP A 118 -0.95 10.54 7.01
CA TRP A 118 -1.78 9.44 7.54
C TRP A 118 -1.02 8.13 7.71
N VAL A 119 0.01 7.91 6.88
CA VAL A 119 0.76 6.67 6.78
C VAL A 119 2.23 6.99 6.65
N SER A 120 3.06 6.39 7.51
CA SER A 120 4.51 6.46 7.41
C SER A 120 5.12 5.08 7.62
N GLY A 121 6.03 4.69 6.72
CA GLY A 121 6.78 3.43 6.79
C GLY A 121 6.65 2.56 5.53
N ASP A 122 7.09 1.32 5.65
CA ASP A 122 7.00 0.32 4.57
C ASP A 122 5.64 -0.38 4.61
N VAL A 123 5.03 -0.49 3.44
CA VAL A 123 3.75 -1.18 3.23
C VAL A 123 3.99 -2.34 2.28
N ALA A 124 3.79 -3.56 2.77
CA ALA A 124 3.95 -4.79 2.00
C ALA A 124 2.61 -5.31 1.46
N ASP A 125 1.50 -5.05 2.15
CA ASP A 125 0.19 -5.53 1.76
C ASP A 125 -0.84 -4.42 1.85
N VAL A 126 -1.72 -4.38 0.85
CA VAL A 126 -2.79 -3.41 0.74
C VAL A 126 -4.07 -4.15 0.38
N TYR A 127 -5.15 -3.90 1.13
CA TYR A 127 -6.48 -4.33 0.73
C TYR A 127 -7.30 -3.13 0.31
N ILE A 128 -7.77 -3.14 -0.93
CA ILE A 128 -8.51 -2.06 -1.54
C ILE A 128 -9.96 -2.52 -1.67
N MET A 129 -10.87 -1.83 -1.00
CA MET A 129 -12.27 -2.21 -0.92
C MET A 129 -13.11 -1.14 -1.60
N PHE A 130 -13.94 -1.56 -2.55
CA PHE A 130 -14.82 -0.67 -3.30
C PHE A 130 -16.17 -1.35 -3.56
N ASP A 131 -17.19 -0.52 -3.64
CA ASP A 131 -18.56 -0.94 -3.93
C ASP A 131 -18.69 -1.29 -5.42
N ALA A 132 -19.24 -2.47 -5.72
CA ALA A 132 -19.51 -2.89 -7.10
C ALA A 132 -20.56 -2.01 -7.78
N ALA A 133 -21.53 -1.49 -7.02
CA ALA A 133 -22.57 -0.61 -7.55
C ALA A 133 -22.03 0.79 -7.87
N LYS A 134 -20.96 1.21 -7.18
CA LYS A 134 -20.39 2.55 -7.27
C LYS A 134 -18.86 2.52 -7.20
N PRO A 135 -18.19 1.95 -8.22
CA PRO A 135 -16.73 1.86 -8.25
C PRO A 135 -16.03 3.23 -8.31
N ASP A 136 -16.79 4.27 -8.69
CA ASP A 136 -16.32 5.65 -8.79
C ASP A 136 -16.36 6.42 -7.45
N GLU A 137 -17.00 5.87 -6.42
CA GLU A 137 -17.05 6.49 -5.09
C GLU A 137 -15.79 6.20 -4.24
N SER A 138 -15.75 6.80 -3.04
CA SER A 138 -14.64 6.73 -2.10
C SER A 138 -14.19 5.30 -1.79
N VAL A 139 -12.90 5.06 -1.91
CA VAL A 139 -12.28 3.75 -1.71
C VAL A 139 -11.83 3.61 -0.26
N LYS A 140 -12.11 2.44 0.35
CA LYS A 140 -11.59 2.09 1.67
C LYS A 140 -10.33 1.26 1.51
N LEU A 141 -9.31 1.58 2.31
CA LEU A 141 -7.99 0.98 2.22
C LEU A 141 -7.64 0.37 3.58
N LEU A 142 -7.14 -0.86 3.56
CA LEU A 142 -6.56 -1.52 4.72
C LEU A 142 -5.07 -1.71 4.50
N LEU A 143 -4.28 -1.23 5.45
CA LEU A 143 -2.84 -1.45 5.47
C LEU A 143 -2.47 -2.36 6.64
N THR A 144 -1.64 -3.35 6.35
CA THR A 144 -1.01 -4.18 7.38
C THR A 144 0.47 -3.83 7.47
N ARG A 145 0.90 -3.42 8.67
CA ARG A 145 2.29 -3.10 8.99
C ARG A 145 2.73 -3.91 10.19
N GLY A 146 3.37 -5.05 9.94
CA GLY A 146 3.69 -6.02 11.00
C GLY A 146 2.39 -6.50 11.67
N SER A 147 2.24 -6.23 12.97
CA SER A 147 1.02 -6.56 13.74
C SER A 147 -0.04 -5.46 13.75
N SER A 148 0.23 -4.31 13.14
CA SER A 148 -0.68 -3.16 13.13
C SER A 148 -1.54 -3.13 11.87
N VAL A 149 -2.83 -2.89 12.06
CA VAL A 149 -3.83 -2.78 10.99
C VAL A 149 -4.44 -1.38 11.01
N GLN A 150 -4.32 -0.65 9.90
CA GLN A 150 -4.82 0.71 9.76
C GLN A 150 -5.85 0.83 8.64
N TRP A 151 -6.98 1.45 8.96
CA TRP A 151 -8.09 1.70 8.03
C TRP A 151 -8.05 3.13 7.54
N LEU A 152 -8.12 3.31 6.24
CA LEU A 152 -7.95 4.59 5.57
C LEU A 152 -9.06 4.81 4.54
N THR A 153 -9.31 6.08 4.22
CA THR A 153 -10.18 6.50 3.13
C THR A 153 -9.38 7.24 2.07
N SER A 154 -9.74 7.04 0.82
CA SER A 154 -9.24 7.81 -0.31
C SER A 154 -10.40 8.47 -1.03
N SER A 155 -10.28 9.77 -1.33
CA SER A 155 -11.21 10.50 -2.19
C SER A 155 -11.03 10.17 -3.67
N ARG A 156 -9.92 9.51 -4.02
CA ARG A 156 -9.69 9.04 -5.39
C ARG A 156 -10.51 7.78 -5.64
N SER A 157 -11.13 7.71 -6.82
CA SER A 157 -11.88 6.53 -7.22
C SER A 157 -10.99 5.35 -7.61
N ALA A 158 -11.56 4.14 -7.60
CA ALA A 158 -10.88 2.93 -8.05
C ALA A 158 -10.84 2.78 -9.59
N ALA A 159 -11.38 3.72 -10.37
CA ALA A 159 -11.54 3.58 -11.82
C ALA A 159 -10.22 3.27 -12.55
N GLY A 160 -9.13 3.95 -12.18
CA GLY A 160 -7.81 3.70 -12.78
C GLY A 160 -7.27 2.30 -12.47
N LEU A 161 -7.49 1.82 -11.25
CA LEU A 161 -7.12 0.47 -10.83
C LEU A 161 -7.93 -0.58 -11.59
N LEU A 162 -9.24 -0.38 -11.73
CA LEU A 162 -10.13 -1.27 -12.48
C LEU A 162 -9.79 -1.30 -13.97
N ALA A 163 -9.37 -0.18 -14.54
CA ALA A 163 -8.91 -0.13 -15.93
C ALA A 163 -7.69 -1.04 -16.13
N VAL A 164 -6.71 -1.00 -15.22
CA VAL A 164 -5.54 -1.89 -15.26
C VAL A 164 -5.94 -3.36 -15.09
N LEU A 165 -6.86 -3.67 -14.18
CA LEU A 165 -7.29 -5.06 -14.00
C LEU A 165 -8.02 -5.61 -15.23
N ARG A 166 -8.77 -4.78 -15.96
CA ARG A 166 -9.40 -5.16 -17.22
C ARG A 166 -8.39 -5.43 -18.33
N THR A 167 -7.26 -4.72 -18.38
CA THR A 167 -6.22 -5.00 -19.38
C THR A 167 -5.48 -6.31 -19.08
N LEU A 168 -5.37 -6.68 -17.80
CA LEU A 168 -4.83 -7.98 -17.38
C LEU A 168 -5.82 -9.13 -17.63
N ASP A 169 -7.09 -8.81 -17.86
CA ASP A 169 -8.17 -9.79 -18.01
C ASP A 169 -9.12 -9.47 -19.17
N PRO A 170 -8.62 -9.56 -20.42
CA PRO A 170 -9.40 -9.22 -21.61
C PRO A 170 -10.65 -10.11 -21.77
N LEU A 171 -10.69 -11.27 -21.12
CA LEU A 171 -11.79 -12.23 -21.16
C LEU A 171 -13.00 -11.83 -20.31
N SER A 172 -12.91 -10.77 -19.51
CA SER A 172 -14.03 -10.29 -18.68
C SER A 172 -14.77 -9.09 -19.27
N ALA A 173 -14.44 -8.65 -20.49
CA ALA A 173 -15.31 -7.72 -21.21
C ALA A 173 -16.70 -8.39 -21.32
N PRO A 174 -17.80 -7.71 -20.92
CA PRO A 174 -19.12 -8.23 -21.23
C PRO A 174 -19.14 -8.49 -22.73
N PRO A 175 -19.63 -9.65 -23.22
CA PRO A 175 -19.74 -9.88 -24.66
C PRO A 175 -20.43 -8.64 -25.20
N ALA A 176 -19.76 -7.96 -26.15
CA ALA A 176 -20.34 -6.80 -26.79
C ALA A 176 -21.77 -7.21 -27.17
N ALA A 177 -22.76 -6.52 -26.62
CA ALA A 177 -24.13 -6.73 -27.03
C ALA A 177 -24.13 -6.36 -28.51
N GLU A 178 -24.04 -7.38 -29.36
CA GLU A 178 -24.20 -7.23 -30.80
C GLU A 178 -25.63 -6.72 -30.99
N GLU A 179 -25.72 -5.45 -31.34
CA GLU A 179 -26.95 -4.74 -31.67
C GLU A 179 -27.45 -5.15 -33.05
#